data_AF-A0A433DBD9-F1
#
_entry.id   AF-A0A433DBD9-F1
#
_cell.length_a   1.000
_cell.length_b   1.000
_cell.length_c   1.000
_cell.angle_alpha   90.00
_cell.angle_beta   90.00
_cell.angle_gamma   90.00
#
_symmetry.space_group_name_H-M   'P 1'
#
loop_
_entity.id
_entity.type
_entity.pdbx_description
1 polymer ?
#
loop_
_entity_poly.entity_id
_entity_poly.type
_entity_poly.pdbx_seq_one_letter_code
_entity_poly.pdbx_strand_id
1 'polypeptide(L)'
;MNPFAINISPSPKEIRLYLVILLLTTLTLLWRNTLYSYITAYTPSTPLIISLVPHSHCDAGWNKPLNDYYDQDVKYILQRVTLELLRNPARRFVWSDLQYVVTWLHEDGDNRVSPNTSSDVREFLARDGDTAVKFLESRATWRQLMGGEKGEGVTWRRLMWWLVHGGQFEFVGGGWIGHDEALVTPSSMVDNMEVGLEWLKREFGIDPFGDWHRFLRYFRCHSDVTPVIFKQMGYDAMIMGRIDNRLRDKWSAQR
;
A
#
# COMPACT_ATOMS: atom_id res chain seq x y z
N MET A 1 80.80 12.46 9.58
CA MET A 1 80.15 11.41 10.41
C MET A 1 78.75 11.92 10.74
N ASN A 2 77.71 11.28 10.20
CA ASN A 2 76.34 11.80 10.24
C ASN A 2 75.67 11.43 11.59
N PRO A 3 75.39 12.37 12.51
CA PRO A 3 74.95 12.06 13.86
C PRO A 3 73.46 11.66 13.98
N PHE A 4 72.77 11.42 12.86
CA PHE A 4 71.33 11.10 12.85
C PHE A 4 70.97 9.75 12.23
N ALA A 5 71.94 8.84 12.01
CA ALA A 5 71.63 7.47 11.62
C ALA A 5 71.20 6.66 12.86
N ILE A 6 69.95 6.83 13.31
CA ILE A 6 69.33 5.90 14.27
C ILE A 6 69.09 4.60 13.51
N ASN A 7 69.94 3.61 13.75
CA ASN A 7 69.78 2.26 13.22
C ASN A 7 68.67 1.56 14.00
N ILE A 8 67.41 1.80 13.63
CA ILE A 8 66.24 1.15 14.21
C ILE A 8 66.12 -0.23 13.57
N SER A 9 67.01 -1.15 13.96
CA SER A 9 66.82 -2.58 13.66
C SER A 9 65.72 -3.09 14.59
N PRO A 10 64.53 -3.44 14.08
CA PRO A 10 63.44 -3.94 14.93
C PRO A 10 63.89 -5.22 15.65
N SER A 11 63.46 -5.37 16.90
CA SER A 11 63.78 -6.56 17.68
C SER A 11 63.10 -7.80 17.07
N PRO A 12 63.64 -9.02 17.28
CA PRO A 12 63.00 -10.25 16.77
C PRO A 12 61.54 -10.43 17.20
N LYS A 13 61.13 -9.83 18.34
CA LYS A 13 59.74 -9.84 18.82
C LYS A 13 58.85 -8.87 18.04
N GLU A 14 59.36 -7.69 17.69
CA GLU A 14 58.64 -6.72 16.86
C GLU A 14 58.46 -7.21 15.42
N ILE A 15 59.47 -7.85 14.84
CA ILE A 15 59.36 -8.49 13.52
C ILE A 15 58.26 -9.56 13.53
N ARG A 16 58.18 -10.40 14.58
CA ARG A 16 57.10 -11.39 14.74
C ARG A 16 55.74 -10.71 14.87
N LEU A 17 55.64 -9.61 15.62
CA LEU A 17 54.40 -8.86 15.76
C LEU A 17 53.94 -8.25 14.41
N TYR A 18 54.85 -7.66 13.65
CA TYR A 18 54.54 -7.13 12.31
C TYR A 18 54.13 -8.22 11.33
N LEU A 19 54.76 -9.39 11.37
CA LEU A 19 54.38 -10.54 10.56
C LEU A 19 52.98 -11.07 10.93
N VAL A 20 52.64 -11.09 12.22
CA VAL A 20 51.29 -11.47 12.68
C VAL A 20 50.25 -10.45 12.23
N ILE A 21 50.52 -9.15 12.35
CA ILE A 21 49.60 -8.10 11.88
C ILE A 21 49.42 -8.19 10.36
N LEU A 22 50.50 -8.37 9.60
CA LEU A 22 50.44 -8.53 8.15
C LEU A 22 49.67 -9.80 7.74
N LEU A 23 49.83 -10.90 8.49
CA LEU A 23 49.08 -12.12 8.27
C LEU A 23 47.58 -11.92 8.54
N LEU A 24 47.23 -11.24 9.63
CA LEU A 24 45.83 -10.96 9.99
C LEU A 24 45.15 -10.00 9.00
N THR A 25 45.87 -8.97 8.52
CA THR A 25 45.33 -8.05 7.52
C THR A 25 45.18 -8.72 6.16
N THR A 26 46.12 -9.57 5.76
CA THR A 26 45.99 -10.35 4.51
C THR A 26 44.87 -11.39 4.60
N LEU A 27 44.71 -12.07 5.74
CA LEU A 27 43.59 -13.00 5.96
C LEU A 27 42.23 -12.29 5.93
N THR A 28 42.09 -11.12 6.55
CA THR A 28 40.83 -10.36 6.54
C THR A 28 40.51 -9.82 5.15
N LEU A 29 41.51 -9.40 4.38
CA LEU A 29 41.33 -8.98 2.98
C LEU A 29 40.95 -10.16 2.07
N LEU A 30 41.60 -11.32 2.23
CA LEU A 30 41.26 -12.54 1.50
C LEU A 30 39.84 -13.00 1.84
N TRP A 31 39.48 -13.03 3.13
CA TRP A 31 38.14 -13.38 3.56
C TRP A 31 37.09 -12.42 3.01
N ARG A 32 37.35 -11.10 3.04
CA ARG A 32 36.46 -10.08 2.48
C ARG A 32 36.26 -10.25 0.97
N ASN A 33 37.34 -10.52 0.23
CA ASN A 33 37.25 -10.71 -1.22
C ASN A 33 36.52 -12.00 -1.59
N THR A 34 36.77 -13.10 -0.86
CA THR A 34 36.04 -14.36 -1.07
C THR A 34 34.56 -14.20 -0.73
N LEU A 35 34.24 -13.57 0.41
CA LEU A 35 32.85 -13.29 0.79
C LEU A 35 32.15 -12.37 -0.22
N TYR A 36 32.83 -11.30 -0.67
CA TYR A 36 32.29 -10.38 -1.67
C TYR A 36 32.02 -11.11 -2.99
N SER A 37 32.97 -11.91 -3.47
CA SER A 37 32.80 -12.71 -4.69
C SER A 37 31.65 -13.73 -4.59
N TYR A 38 31.50 -14.38 -3.43
CA TYR A 38 30.41 -15.31 -3.16
C TYR A 38 29.06 -14.61 -3.15
N ILE A 39 28.96 -13.46 -2.47
CA ILE A 39 27.73 -12.64 -2.44
C ILE A 39 27.38 -12.13 -3.83
N THR A 40 28.35 -11.60 -4.59
CA THR A 40 28.12 -11.08 -5.95
C THR A 40 27.80 -12.18 -6.97
N ALA A 41 28.34 -13.39 -6.79
CA ALA A 41 28.01 -14.54 -7.64
C ALA A 41 26.59 -15.05 -7.38
N TYR A 42 26.07 -14.87 -6.15
CA TYR A 42 24.73 -15.29 -5.76
C TYR A 42 23.68 -14.17 -5.75
N THR A 43 24.08 -12.91 -5.98
CA THR A 43 23.11 -11.84 -6.19
C THR A 43 22.69 -11.89 -7.65
N PRO A 44 21.42 -12.23 -7.97
CA PRO A 44 20.95 -12.15 -9.34
C PRO A 44 21.16 -10.73 -9.88
N SER A 45 21.55 -10.63 -11.14
CA SER A 45 21.85 -9.38 -11.85
C SER A 45 20.68 -8.40 -11.89
N THR A 46 19.46 -8.90 -11.64
CA THR A 46 18.24 -8.12 -11.51
C THR A 46 17.78 -8.10 -10.04
N PRO A 47 17.60 -6.92 -9.43
CA PRO A 47 17.07 -6.84 -8.07
C PRO A 47 15.64 -7.39 -8.03
N LEU A 48 15.34 -8.19 -7.01
CA LEU A 48 13.97 -8.67 -6.76
C LEU A 48 13.10 -7.50 -6.27
N ILE A 49 12.08 -7.15 -7.04
CA ILE A 49 11.10 -6.13 -6.66
C ILE A 49 9.98 -6.82 -5.88
N ILE A 50 9.84 -6.48 -4.60
CA ILE A 50 8.76 -6.96 -3.73
C ILE A 50 7.74 -5.83 -3.55
N SER A 51 6.53 -6.04 -4.06
CA SER A 51 5.41 -5.12 -3.86
C SER A 51 4.49 -5.66 -2.76
N LEU A 52 4.38 -4.91 -1.66
CA LEU A 52 3.43 -5.22 -0.60
C LEU A 52 2.10 -4.52 -0.90
N VAL A 53 1.00 -5.27 -0.93
CA VAL A 53 -0.34 -4.75 -1.21
C VAL A 53 -1.27 -5.03 -0.03
N PRO A 54 -1.33 -4.12 0.96
CA PRO A 54 -2.25 -4.23 2.09
C PRO A 54 -3.70 -4.14 1.62
N HIS A 55 -4.53 -5.09 2.04
CA HIS A 55 -5.95 -5.17 1.70
C HIS A 55 -6.74 -5.74 2.88
N SER A 56 -8.06 -5.56 2.85
CA SER A 56 -9.00 -6.24 3.76
C SER A 56 -10.13 -6.83 2.94
N HIS A 57 -10.42 -8.12 3.18
CA HIS A 57 -11.55 -8.79 2.56
C HIS A 57 -12.77 -8.66 3.49
N CYS A 58 -13.84 -8.05 2.99
CA CYS A 58 -15.06 -7.79 3.76
C CYS A 58 -16.26 -8.34 3.00
N ASP A 59 -16.74 -9.51 3.41
CA ASP A 59 -17.86 -10.20 2.76
C ASP A 59 -19.17 -9.45 2.94
N ALA A 60 -19.93 -9.33 1.85
CA ALA A 60 -21.25 -8.71 1.80
C ALA A 60 -22.36 -9.58 2.41
N GLY A 61 -22.18 -9.98 3.67
CA GLY A 61 -23.00 -11.02 4.30
C GLY A 61 -22.47 -12.42 3.97
N TRP A 62 -22.14 -13.16 5.02
CA TRP A 62 -21.70 -14.55 4.93
C TRP A 62 -22.10 -15.29 6.21
N ASN A 63 -21.25 -15.29 7.23
CA ASN A 63 -21.59 -15.86 8.54
C ASN A 63 -22.37 -14.90 9.42
N LYS A 64 -22.26 -13.59 9.16
CA LYS A 64 -23.06 -12.53 9.77
C LYS A 64 -23.83 -11.77 8.69
N PRO A 65 -24.97 -11.14 9.02
CA PRO A 65 -25.62 -10.14 8.17
C PRO A 65 -24.69 -8.98 7.82
N LEU A 66 -25.03 -8.27 6.73
CA LEU A 66 -24.30 -7.10 6.25
C LEU A 66 -24.06 -6.04 7.35
N ASN A 67 -25.12 -5.67 8.07
CA ASN A 67 -25.08 -4.61 9.09
C ASN A 67 -24.23 -5.02 10.29
N ASP A 68 -24.28 -6.29 10.69
CA ASP A 68 -23.49 -6.79 11.81
C ASP A 68 -21.99 -6.74 11.50
N TYR A 69 -21.59 -7.10 10.27
CA TYR A 69 -20.21 -6.92 9.82
C TYR A 69 -19.82 -5.44 9.80
N TYR A 70 -20.72 -4.59 9.33
CA TYR A 70 -20.48 -3.15 9.25
C TYR A 70 -20.21 -2.54 10.63
N ASP A 71 -21.12 -2.76 11.58
CA ASP A 71 -21.09 -2.14 12.90
C ASP A 71 -19.95 -2.68 13.77
N GLN A 72 -19.64 -3.97 13.67
CA GLN A 72 -18.66 -4.61 14.55
C GLN A 72 -17.22 -4.45 14.04
N ASP A 73 -17.02 -4.57 12.72
CA ASP A 73 -15.70 -4.78 12.14
C ASP A 73 -15.35 -3.71 11.09
N VAL A 74 -16.18 -3.58 10.04
CA VAL A 74 -15.80 -2.83 8.82
C VAL A 74 -15.68 -1.33 9.07
N LYS A 75 -16.62 -0.73 9.80
CA LYS A 75 -16.58 0.71 10.13
C LYS A 75 -15.30 1.06 10.89
N TYR A 76 -14.92 0.22 11.85
CA TYR A 76 -13.68 0.39 12.60
C TYR A 76 -12.44 0.27 11.70
N ILE A 77 -12.41 -0.73 10.80
CA ILE A 77 -11.31 -0.92 9.84
C ILE A 77 -11.15 0.32 8.96
N LEU A 78 -12.23 0.82 8.35
CA LEU A 78 -12.19 1.98 7.45
C LEU A 78 -11.69 3.23 8.16
N GLN A 79 -12.18 3.51 9.37
CA GLN A 79 -11.70 4.64 10.18
C GLN A 79 -10.22 4.50 10.52
N ARG A 80 -9.77 3.32 10.98
CA ARG A 80 -8.36 3.10 11.35
C ARG A 80 -7.41 3.16 10.17
N VAL A 81 -7.76 2.54 9.05
CA VAL A 81 -6.96 2.61 7.81
C VAL A 81 -6.81 4.05 7.36
N THR A 82 -7.91 4.81 7.32
CA THR A 82 -7.88 6.24 6.95
C THR A 82 -6.88 7.01 7.82
N LEU A 83 -6.93 6.82 9.15
CA LEU A 83 -6.01 7.48 10.07
C LEU A 83 -4.56 7.00 9.91
N GLU A 84 -4.32 5.71 9.72
CA GLU A 84 -2.97 5.16 9.54
C GLU A 84 -2.33 5.59 8.21
N LEU A 85 -3.11 5.77 7.15
CA LEU A 85 -2.60 6.30 5.88
C LEU A 85 -2.17 7.76 6.03
N LEU A 86 -2.90 8.56 6.80
CA LEU A 86 -2.51 9.95 7.06
C LEU A 86 -1.20 10.07 7.84
N ARG A 87 -0.90 9.11 8.72
CA ARG A 87 0.35 9.10 9.51
C ARG A 87 1.60 8.91 8.66
N ASN A 88 1.50 8.26 7.50
CA ASN A 88 2.65 8.02 6.66
C ASN A 88 2.27 8.06 5.17
N PRO A 89 2.74 9.09 4.42
CA PRO A 89 2.40 9.28 3.01
C PRO A 89 2.94 8.17 2.09
N ALA A 90 3.85 7.31 2.56
CA ALA A 90 4.33 6.15 1.81
C ALA A 90 3.41 4.93 1.93
N ARG A 91 2.47 4.90 2.89
CA ARG A 91 1.55 3.78 3.04
C ARG A 91 0.51 3.77 1.93
N ARG A 92 0.14 2.56 1.52
CA ARG A 92 -0.84 2.26 0.49
C ARG A 92 -1.80 1.22 1.02
N PHE A 93 -3.06 1.29 0.60
CA PHE A 93 -4.08 0.31 0.95
C PHE A 93 -5.12 0.21 -0.16
N VAL A 94 -5.59 -1.01 -0.41
CA VAL A 94 -6.59 -1.29 -1.45
C VAL A 94 -7.91 -1.80 -0.86
N TRP A 95 -9.03 -1.41 -1.48
CA TRP A 95 -10.37 -1.80 -1.04
C TRP A 95 -11.28 -2.22 -2.19
N SER A 96 -11.98 -3.34 -2.04
CA SER A 96 -12.82 -3.93 -3.09
C SER A 96 -14.31 -3.61 -2.97
N ASP A 97 -14.91 -3.86 -1.80
CA ASP A 97 -16.38 -3.94 -1.67
C ASP A 97 -16.96 -2.55 -1.32
N LEU A 98 -17.40 -1.81 -2.35
CA LEU A 98 -17.79 -0.40 -2.24
C LEU A 98 -18.95 -0.16 -1.30
N GLN A 99 -19.92 -1.07 -1.23
CA GLN A 99 -21.12 -0.90 -0.39
C GLN A 99 -20.80 -0.43 1.03
N TYR A 100 -19.72 -0.91 1.63
CA TYR A 100 -19.34 -0.56 3.00
C TYR A 100 -18.79 0.86 3.11
N VAL A 101 -18.02 1.29 2.10
CA VAL A 101 -17.52 2.66 2.02
C VAL A 101 -18.67 3.62 1.74
N VAL A 102 -19.62 3.22 0.89
CA VAL A 102 -20.83 4.00 0.64
C VAL A 102 -21.64 4.18 1.92
N THR A 103 -21.95 3.09 2.63
CA THR A 103 -22.69 3.13 3.91
C THR A 103 -21.95 4.00 4.93
N TRP A 104 -20.64 3.80 5.07
CA TRP A 104 -19.83 4.59 6.00
C TRP A 104 -19.83 6.08 5.70
N LEU A 105 -19.60 6.47 4.44
CA LEU A 105 -19.60 7.89 4.05
C LEU A 105 -21.00 8.49 4.06
N HIS A 106 -22.05 7.70 3.86
CA HIS A 106 -23.41 8.17 4.02
C HIS A 106 -23.75 8.49 5.48
N GLU A 107 -23.31 7.65 6.42
CA GLU A 107 -23.61 7.84 7.86
C GLU A 107 -22.68 8.85 8.55
N ASP A 108 -21.37 8.72 8.33
CA ASP A 108 -20.34 9.44 9.09
C ASP A 108 -19.48 10.36 8.22
N GLY A 109 -19.68 10.38 6.90
CA GLY A 109 -18.82 11.12 5.98
C GLY A 109 -18.72 12.61 6.32
N ASP A 110 -19.84 13.22 6.73
CA ASP A 110 -19.92 14.65 7.04
C ASP A 110 -19.67 14.95 8.54
N ASN A 111 -19.55 13.90 9.35
CA ASN A 111 -19.18 14.05 10.75
C ASN A 111 -17.73 14.51 10.86
N ARG A 112 -17.49 15.48 11.75
CA ARG A 112 -16.14 15.97 12.05
C ARG A 112 -15.35 14.83 12.66
N VAL A 113 -14.09 14.69 12.23
CA VAL A 113 -13.14 13.80 12.87
C VAL A 113 -12.87 14.34 14.28
N SER A 114 -13.49 13.72 15.28
CA SER A 114 -13.33 14.12 16.67
C SER A 114 -11.86 13.93 17.10
N PRO A 115 -11.21 14.94 17.69
CA PRO A 115 -9.85 14.84 18.22
C PRO A 115 -9.69 13.78 19.32
N ASN A 116 -10.78 13.19 19.80
CA ASN A 116 -10.82 12.26 20.92
C ASN A 116 -10.83 10.78 20.50
N THR A 117 -10.95 10.48 19.19
CA THR A 117 -11.07 9.09 18.70
C THR A 117 -9.71 8.40 18.50
N SER A 118 -8.61 9.13 18.62
CA SER A 118 -7.34 8.59 19.12
C SER A 118 -6.50 9.73 19.68
N SER A 119 -5.90 9.51 20.86
CA SER A 119 -4.79 10.32 21.39
C SER A 119 -3.78 10.69 20.30
N ASP A 120 -3.59 9.76 19.37
CA ASP A 120 -2.60 9.77 18.32
C ASP A 120 -2.91 10.75 17.17
N VAL A 121 -4.17 11.11 16.91
CA VAL A 121 -4.52 12.14 15.91
C VAL A 121 -4.27 13.52 16.49
N ARG A 122 -4.60 13.74 17.76
CA ARG A 122 -4.19 14.94 18.50
C ARG A 122 -2.69 15.04 18.59
N GLU A 123 -2.02 13.94 18.89
CA GLU A 123 -0.57 13.86 19.00
C GLU A 123 0.13 13.97 17.64
N PHE A 124 -0.46 13.50 16.54
CA PHE A 124 0.04 13.79 15.18
C PHE A 124 -0.14 15.27 14.82
N LEU A 125 -1.32 15.84 15.08
CA LEU A 125 -1.59 17.27 14.91
C LEU A 125 -0.73 18.15 15.84
N ALA A 126 -0.26 17.63 16.98
CA ALA A 126 0.50 18.37 18.00
C ALA A 126 2.02 18.11 18.02
N ARG A 127 2.51 16.90 17.72
CA ARG A 127 3.95 16.53 17.63
C ARG A 127 4.54 16.86 16.27
N ASP A 128 3.76 16.64 15.21
CA ASP A 128 4.18 16.87 13.81
C ASP A 128 3.45 18.07 13.20
N GLY A 129 2.99 18.97 14.07
CA GLY A 129 2.46 20.31 13.78
C GLY A 129 3.42 21.21 13.01
N ASP A 130 4.58 20.67 12.61
CA ASP A 130 5.63 21.36 11.88
C ASP A 130 6.20 20.53 10.70
N THR A 131 5.73 19.29 10.43
CA THR A 131 6.23 18.49 9.28
C THR A 131 5.09 17.91 8.46
N ALA A 132 4.11 17.26 9.10
CA ALA A 132 2.85 16.94 8.44
C ALA A 132 2.07 18.24 8.19
N VAL A 133 2.02 19.13 9.19
CA VAL A 133 1.47 20.47 9.03
C VAL A 133 2.34 21.34 8.13
N LYS A 134 3.69 21.28 8.09
CA LYS A 134 4.46 22.00 7.05
C LYS A 134 4.32 21.41 5.64
N PHE A 135 4.17 20.09 5.51
CA PHE A 135 3.87 19.42 4.24
C PHE A 135 2.47 19.80 3.75
N LEU A 136 1.50 19.90 4.67
CA LEU A 136 0.12 20.33 4.42
C LEU A 136 -0.02 21.86 4.28
N GLU A 137 0.80 22.68 4.94
CA GLU A 137 0.87 24.15 4.83
C GLU A 137 1.64 24.59 3.59
N SER A 138 2.51 23.73 3.06
CA SER A 138 3.17 23.94 1.77
C SER A 138 2.20 23.70 0.62
N ARG A 139 1.40 24.74 0.35
CA ARG A 139 0.66 25.12 -0.86
C ARG A 139 -0.82 25.36 -0.58
N ALA A 140 -1.32 26.38 -1.27
CA ALA A 140 -2.69 26.91 -1.34
C ALA A 140 -3.87 25.92 -1.18
N THR A 141 -3.63 24.64 -1.42
CA THR A 141 -4.56 23.51 -1.29
C THR A 141 -5.13 23.35 0.13
N TRP A 142 -4.39 23.64 1.21
CA TRP A 142 -4.91 23.53 2.58
C TRP A 142 -5.95 24.61 2.92
N ARG A 143 -5.77 25.86 2.45
CA ARG A 143 -6.78 26.92 2.60
C ARG A 143 -8.06 26.63 1.81
N GLN A 144 -7.91 25.95 0.66
CA GLN A 144 -9.03 25.41 -0.11
C GLN A 144 -9.70 24.22 0.60
N LEU A 145 -8.91 23.32 1.21
CA LEU A 145 -9.34 22.18 2.02
C LEU A 145 -9.96 22.56 3.38
N MET A 146 -9.81 23.80 3.83
CA MET A 146 -10.38 24.29 5.10
C MET A 146 -11.60 25.18 4.89
N GLY A 147 -12.04 25.40 3.65
CA GLY A 147 -13.24 26.20 3.38
C GLY A 147 -13.08 27.64 3.87
N GLY A 148 -12.00 28.32 3.49
CA GLY A 148 -11.80 29.71 3.87
C GLY A 148 -11.76 29.95 5.38
N GLU A 149 -11.83 31.21 5.79
CA GLU A 149 -11.57 31.69 7.16
C GLU A 149 -12.56 31.22 8.25
N LYS A 150 -13.37 30.17 8.00
CA LYS A 150 -14.53 29.81 8.84
C LYS A 150 -14.40 28.54 9.69
N GLY A 151 -13.20 28.09 10.07
CA GLY A 151 -13.03 27.15 11.21
C GLY A 151 -13.88 25.85 11.17
N GLU A 152 -14.27 25.39 9.98
CA GLU A 152 -14.99 24.14 9.80
C GLU A 152 -13.97 22.98 9.84
N GLY A 153 -14.06 22.14 10.88
CA GLY A 153 -13.13 21.03 11.09
C GLY A 153 -13.13 20.00 9.94
N VAL A 154 -12.15 19.11 9.96
CA VAL A 154 -11.97 18.07 8.94
C VAL A 154 -13.05 16.98 9.06
N THR A 155 -13.70 16.62 7.95
CA THR A 155 -14.68 15.53 7.88
C THR A 155 -14.07 14.24 7.30
N TRP A 156 -14.68 13.08 7.57
CA TRP A 156 -14.21 11.80 7.04
C TRP A 156 -14.24 11.74 5.51
N ARG A 157 -15.30 12.25 4.89
CA ARG A 157 -15.47 12.33 3.43
C ARG A 157 -14.31 13.08 2.79
N ARG A 158 -13.91 14.20 3.39
CA ARG A 158 -12.82 15.05 2.85
C ARG A 158 -11.44 14.40 2.98
N LEU A 159 -11.18 13.71 4.08
CA LEU A 159 -9.94 12.93 4.25
C LEU A 159 -9.86 11.81 3.25
N MET A 160 -10.95 11.06 3.09
CA MET A 160 -11.04 9.97 2.14
C MET A 160 -10.79 10.47 0.72
N TRP A 161 -11.43 11.58 0.34
CA TRP A 161 -11.19 12.25 -0.94
C TRP A 161 -9.70 12.55 -1.14
N TRP A 162 -9.04 13.13 -0.14
CA TRP A 162 -7.61 13.43 -0.23
C TRP A 162 -6.73 12.18 -0.37
N LEU A 163 -7.00 11.13 0.40
CA LEU A 163 -6.24 9.87 0.34
C LEU A 163 -6.40 9.16 -1.01
N VAL A 164 -7.61 9.20 -1.57
CA VAL A 164 -7.92 8.62 -2.88
C VAL A 164 -7.23 9.42 -3.99
N HIS A 165 -7.33 10.75 -3.98
CA HIS A 165 -6.63 11.58 -4.96
C HIS A 165 -5.10 11.57 -4.80
N GLY A 166 -4.60 11.36 -3.58
CA GLY A 166 -3.19 11.17 -3.26
C GLY A 166 -2.66 9.78 -3.62
N GLY A 167 -3.52 8.85 -4.05
CA GLY A 167 -3.14 7.48 -4.40
C GLY A 167 -2.69 6.65 -3.19
N GLN A 168 -3.06 7.05 -1.97
CA GLN A 168 -2.79 6.27 -0.76
C GLN A 168 -3.86 5.19 -0.53
N PHE A 169 -5.09 5.51 -0.90
CA PHE A 169 -6.23 4.60 -0.84
C PHE A 169 -6.71 4.34 -2.27
N GLU A 170 -6.66 3.11 -2.73
CA GLU A 170 -7.07 2.73 -4.09
C GLU A 170 -8.26 1.77 -4.05
N PHE A 171 -9.24 2.01 -4.91
CA PHE A 171 -10.36 1.10 -5.09
C PHE A 171 -9.99 0.05 -6.12
N VAL A 172 -10.34 -1.22 -5.86
CA VAL A 172 -9.99 -2.33 -6.74
C VAL A 172 -11.23 -3.08 -7.20
N GLY A 173 -11.30 -3.35 -8.49
CA GLY A 173 -12.61 -3.59 -9.12
C GLY A 173 -13.36 -2.27 -9.19
N GLY A 174 -14.45 -2.12 -8.44
CA GLY A 174 -15.33 -0.95 -8.52
C GLY A 174 -16.81 -1.31 -8.62
N GLY A 175 -17.16 -2.59 -8.44
CA GLY A 175 -18.55 -3.00 -8.26
C GLY A 175 -19.06 -2.71 -6.86
N TRP A 176 -20.39 -2.72 -6.72
CA TRP A 176 -21.05 -2.56 -5.42
C TRP A 176 -20.58 -3.61 -4.41
N ILE A 177 -20.49 -4.86 -4.88
CA ILE A 177 -19.85 -6.00 -4.22
C ILE A 177 -18.96 -6.72 -5.24
N GLY A 178 -18.02 -7.55 -4.76
CA GLY A 178 -17.48 -8.59 -5.64
C GLY A 178 -18.45 -9.76 -5.72
N HIS A 179 -19.18 -9.81 -6.82
CA HIS A 179 -20.21 -10.80 -7.13
C HIS A 179 -19.61 -12.22 -7.28
N ASP A 180 -20.48 -13.22 -7.17
CA ASP A 180 -20.18 -14.59 -7.62
C ASP A 180 -19.89 -14.57 -9.13
N GLU A 181 -19.29 -15.62 -9.68
CA GLU A 181 -19.07 -15.75 -11.13
C GLU A 181 -19.67 -17.04 -11.71
N ALA A 182 -20.28 -17.91 -10.88
CA ALA A 182 -20.85 -19.17 -11.35
C ALA A 182 -22.36 -19.11 -11.63
N LEU A 183 -23.15 -18.49 -10.75
CA LEU A 183 -24.62 -18.55 -10.76
C LEU A 183 -25.30 -17.24 -11.19
N VAL A 184 -24.52 -16.18 -11.40
CA VAL A 184 -25.02 -14.87 -11.80
C VAL A 184 -25.08 -14.72 -13.31
N THR A 185 -26.05 -13.94 -13.79
CA THR A 185 -26.16 -13.58 -15.20
C THR A 185 -25.21 -12.42 -15.55
N PRO A 186 -24.69 -12.36 -16.79
CA PRO A 186 -23.84 -11.25 -17.22
C PRO A 186 -24.48 -9.87 -17.05
N SER A 187 -25.81 -9.76 -17.20
CA SER A 187 -26.54 -8.52 -16.98
C SER A 187 -26.39 -8.03 -15.54
N SER A 188 -26.58 -8.90 -14.55
CA SER A 188 -26.44 -8.53 -13.13
C SER A 188 -25.00 -8.22 -12.74
N MET A 189 -24.01 -8.83 -13.41
CA MET A 189 -22.60 -8.45 -13.25
C MET A 189 -22.38 -7.00 -13.70
N VAL A 190 -22.92 -6.63 -14.87
CA VAL A 190 -22.83 -5.26 -15.40
C VAL A 190 -23.55 -4.27 -14.50
N ASP A 191 -24.78 -4.56 -14.08
CA ASP A 191 -25.56 -3.69 -13.19
C ASP A 191 -24.80 -3.43 -11.87
N ASN A 192 -24.22 -4.47 -11.26
CA ASN A 192 -23.40 -4.35 -10.05
C ASN A 192 -22.18 -3.43 -10.25
N MET A 193 -21.53 -3.50 -11.41
CA MET A 193 -20.41 -2.63 -11.75
C MET A 193 -20.88 -1.20 -12.04
N GLU A 194 -21.97 -1.02 -12.76
CA GLU A 194 -22.54 0.29 -13.10
C GLU A 194 -22.86 1.10 -11.83
N VAL A 195 -23.58 0.51 -10.88
CA VAL A 195 -23.96 1.19 -9.63
C VAL A 195 -22.73 1.62 -8.82
N GLY A 196 -21.72 0.74 -8.74
CA GLY A 196 -20.48 1.03 -8.00
C GLY A 196 -19.65 2.14 -8.66
N LEU A 197 -19.46 2.05 -9.99
CA LEU A 197 -18.67 3.01 -10.75
C LEU A 197 -19.37 4.37 -10.87
N GLU A 198 -20.69 4.41 -11.00
CA GLU A 198 -21.47 5.65 -10.99
C GLU A 198 -21.30 6.38 -9.65
N TRP A 199 -21.38 5.64 -8.54
CA TRP A 199 -21.16 6.22 -7.22
C TRP A 199 -19.75 6.79 -7.06
N LEU A 200 -18.72 6.05 -7.48
CA LEU A 200 -17.33 6.52 -7.45
C LEU A 200 -17.12 7.79 -8.29
N LYS A 201 -17.74 7.84 -9.47
CA LYS A 201 -17.71 9.02 -10.34
C LYS A 201 -18.40 10.21 -9.70
N ARG A 202 -19.55 10.00 -9.05
CA ARG A 202 -20.31 11.07 -8.38
C ARG A 202 -19.58 11.62 -7.15
N GLU A 203 -18.99 10.74 -6.34
CA GLU A 203 -18.43 11.08 -5.04
C GLU A 203 -16.98 11.59 -5.13
N PHE A 204 -16.14 10.89 -5.89
CA PHE A 204 -14.72 11.19 -5.98
C PHE A 204 -14.32 11.79 -7.34
N GLY A 205 -15.25 11.91 -8.29
CA GLY A 205 -14.93 12.44 -9.62
C GLY A 205 -13.98 11.56 -10.43
N ILE A 206 -13.83 10.28 -10.05
CA ILE A 206 -12.93 9.36 -10.74
C ILE A 206 -13.63 8.86 -11.99
N ASP A 207 -13.01 9.07 -13.15
CA ASP A 207 -13.56 8.56 -14.40
C ASP A 207 -13.07 7.12 -14.63
N PRO A 208 -13.97 6.12 -14.62
CA PRO A 208 -13.59 4.72 -14.88
C PRO A 208 -12.93 4.52 -16.25
N PHE A 209 -13.17 5.41 -17.22
CA PHE A 209 -12.63 5.32 -18.58
C PHE A 209 -11.50 6.31 -18.88
N GLY A 210 -11.11 7.17 -17.92
CA GLY A 210 -10.11 8.24 -18.10
C GLY A 210 -8.91 8.11 -17.18
N ASP A 211 -9.12 7.64 -15.94
CA ASP A 211 -8.08 7.47 -14.92
C ASP A 211 -7.55 6.01 -14.88
N TRP A 212 -6.95 5.57 -16.00
CA TRP A 212 -6.49 4.19 -16.24
C TRP A 212 -5.42 3.67 -15.26
N HIS A 213 -4.87 4.52 -14.40
CA HIS A 213 -3.81 4.12 -13.46
C HIS A 213 -4.30 3.80 -12.04
N ARG A 214 -5.60 3.93 -11.72
CA ARG A 214 -6.08 3.93 -10.33
C ARG A 214 -7.04 2.83 -9.93
N PHE A 215 -7.50 2.01 -10.88
CA PHE A 215 -8.35 0.85 -10.58
C PHE A 215 -7.67 -0.42 -11.03
N LEU A 216 -6.94 -1.06 -10.12
CA LEU A 216 -6.28 -2.32 -10.43
C LEU A 216 -6.60 -3.39 -9.38
N ARG A 217 -7.25 -4.44 -9.89
CA ARG A 217 -7.23 -5.85 -9.44
C ARG A 217 -8.41 -6.26 -8.56
N TYR A 218 -9.51 -6.59 -9.26
CA TYR A 218 -10.54 -7.47 -8.74
C TYR A 218 -9.91 -8.81 -8.32
N PHE A 219 -10.31 -9.32 -7.16
CA PHE A 219 -9.97 -10.65 -6.66
C PHE A 219 -11.28 -11.42 -6.53
N ARG A 220 -11.52 -12.49 -7.32
CA ARG A 220 -12.39 -13.65 -6.98
C ARG A 220 -12.47 -14.69 -8.14
N CYS A 221 -13.10 -15.84 -7.85
CA CYS A 221 -13.23 -17.09 -8.65
C CYS A 221 -13.90 -16.89 -10.02
N HIS A 222 -13.63 -17.76 -11.00
CA HIS A 222 -13.72 -17.39 -12.42
C HIS A 222 -14.94 -17.87 -13.22
N SER A 223 -15.41 -16.98 -14.09
CA SER A 223 -16.09 -17.27 -15.36
C SER A 223 -15.29 -16.71 -16.56
N ASP A 224 -15.52 -17.24 -17.75
CA ASP A 224 -14.95 -16.69 -19.00
C ASP A 224 -15.52 -15.30 -19.34
N VAL A 225 -16.65 -14.92 -18.72
CA VAL A 225 -17.37 -13.67 -19.00
C VAL A 225 -16.73 -12.48 -18.30
N THR A 226 -16.31 -12.64 -17.04
CA THR A 226 -15.68 -11.59 -16.22
C THR A 226 -14.51 -10.88 -16.90
N PRO A 227 -13.49 -11.58 -17.46
CA PRO A 227 -12.39 -10.90 -18.14
C PRO A 227 -12.82 -10.16 -19.40
N VAL A 228 -13.86 -10.63 -20.09
CA VAL A 228 -14.41 -9.96 -21.29
C VAL A 228 -15.08 -8.64 -20.89
N ILE A 229 -15.92 -8.67 -19.85
CA ILE A 229 -16.59 -7.47 -19.31
C ILE A 229 -15.55 -6.45 -18.83
N PHE A 230 -14.57 -6.88 -18.02
CA PHE A 230 -13.53 -5.98 -17.52
C PHE A 230 -12.66 -5.40 -18.63
N LYS A 231 -12.36 -6.18 -19.67
CA LYS A 231 -11.62 -5.64 -20.81
C LYS A 231 -12.42 -4.55 -21.56
N GLN A 232 -13.73 -4.74 -21.71
CA GLN A 232 -14.62 -3.74 -22.32
C GLN A 232 -14.78 -2.49 -21.45
N MET A 233 -14.74 -2.64 -20.12
CA MET A 233 -14.77 -1.53 -19.17
C MET A 233 -13.42 -0.77 -19.08
N GLY A 234 -12.36 -1.23 -19.73
CA GLY A 234 -11.06 -0.57 -19.76
C GLY A 234 -10.05 -1.04 -18.70
N TYR A 235 -10.31 -2.15 -18.00
CA TYR A 235 -9.33 -2.69 -17.04
C TYR A 235 -8.12 -3.30 -17.74
N ASP A 236 -6.93 -3.03 -17.21
CA ASP A 236 -5.65 -3.52 -17.76
C ASP A 236 -5.29 -4.92 -17.26
N ALA A 237 -5.61 -5.23 -16.00
CA ALA A 237 -5.25 -6.51 -15.40
C ALA A 237 -6.26 -6.95 -14.33
N MET A 238 -6.38 -8.27 -14.20
CA MET A 238 -7.19 -8.97 -13.19
C MET A 238 -6.29 -9.90 -12.38
N ILE A 239 -6.50 -9.97 -11.05
CA ILE A 239 -5.83 -10.97 -10.21
C ILE A 239 -6.80 -12.09 -9.87
N MET A 240 -6.30 -13.31 -9.99
CA MET A 240 -7.05 -14.52 -9.72
C MET A 240 -6.46 -15.22 -8.50
N GLY A 241 -7.31 -15.51 -7.51
CA GLY A 241 -6.88 -16.14 -6.25
C GLY A 241 -7.26 -17.62 -6.13
N ARG A 242 -8.37 -18.04 -6.74
CA ARG A 242 -8.96 -19.36 -6.55
C ARG A 242 -9.01 -20.12 -7.87
N ILE A 243 -8.05 -21.01 -8.06
CA ILE A 243 -7.93 -21.91 -9.22
C ILE A 243 -7.76 -23.34 -8.74
N ASP A 244 -8.15 -24.31 -9.58
CA ASP A 244 -7.92 -25.73 -9.26
C ASP A 244 -6.42 -26.00 -9.04
N ASN A 245 -6.11 -26.82 -8.03
CA ASN A 245 -4.73 -27.10 -7.64
C ASN A 245 -3.93 -27.75 -8.78
N ARG A 246 -4.56 -28.59 -9.62
CA ARG A 246 -3.87 -29.25 -10.75
C ARG A 246 -3.47 -28.23 -11.81
N LEU A 247 -4.33 -27.25 -12.07
CA LEU A 247 -4.03 -26.14 -12.98
C LEU A 247 -2.93 -25.25 -12.42
N ARG A 248 -3.01 -24.90 -11.12
CA ARG A 248 -1.96 -24.13 -10.44
C ARG A 248 -0.60 -24.80 -10.57
N ASP A 249 -0.52 -26.09 -10.29
CA ASP A 249 0.75 -26.83 -10.30
C ASP A 249 1.29 -26.96 -11.73
N LYS A 250 0.40 -27.22 -12.71
CA LYS A 250 0.75 -27.24 -14.14
C LYS A 250 1.32 -25.89 -14.62
N TRP A 251 0.70 -24.77 -14.27
CA TRP A 251 1.18 -23.44 -14.68
C TRP A 251 2.42 -22.99 -13.92
N SER A 252 2.57 -23.40 -12.66
CA SER A 252 3.77 -23.08 -11.88
C SER A 252 5.01 -23.82 -12.40
N ALA A 253 4.83 -25.04 -12.93
CA ALA A 253 5.92 -25.82 -13.53
C ALA A 253 6.38 -25.29 -14.91
N GLN A 254 5.66 -24.34 -15.51
CA GLN A 254 6.00 -23.73 -16.80
C GLN A 254 6.84 -22.44 -16.65
N ARG A 255 7.17 -22.04 -15.42
CA ARG A 255 7.92 -20.82 -15.12
C ARG A 255 9.43 -21.06 -15.07
#